data_AF-A0A0N4V3Y0-F1
#
_entry.id   AF-A0A0N4V3Y0-F1
#
_cell.length_a   1.000
_cell.length_b   1.000
_cell.length_c   1.000
_cell.angle_alpha   90.00
_cell.angle_beta   90.00
_cell.angle_gamma   90.00
#
_symmetry.space_group_name_H-M   'P 1'
#
loop_
_entity.id
_entity.type
_entity.pdbx_description
1 polymer ?
#
loop_
_entity_poly.entity_id
_entity_poly.type
_entity_poly.pdbx_seq_one_letter_code
_entity_poly.pdbx_strand_id
1 'polypeptide(L)'
;MRIFNIFYLLLLSIHLRTVFSDSDFDFQAFLEGFSSPPVTTEVSIEDYCRLKYDEQPTCKTCIDKGSQCFWCESTKKCARYEWYFPNCPLNQVNHDNCWVNLAALVITLCIIGGILLVILLSCLGYICLRCKRCRKARRQRRADKENAKRAAREAEIQQRQEQRRAERKAQSDYYRQKYGISEPKSLKDPTS
;
A
#
# COMPACT_ATOMS: atom_id res chain seq x y z
N MET A 1 2.00 3.30 12.40
CA MET A 1 3.02 3.79 11.43
C MET A 1 4.37 3.15 11.68
N ARG A 2 4.95 3.22 12.89
CA ARG A 2 6.27 2.62 13.17
C ARG A 2 6.33 1.11 12.88
N ILE A 3 5.29 0.35 13.23
CA ILE A 3 5.24 -1.10 12.97
C ILE A 3 5.21 -1.43 11.48
N PHE A 4 4.40 -0.73 10.68
CA PHE A 4 4.38 -0.91 9.22
C PHE A 4 5.69 -0.50 8.56
N ASN A 5 6.34 0.54 9.06
CA ASN A 5 7.66 0.95 8.58
C ASN A 5 8.74 -0.06 8.96
N ILE A 6 8.66 -0.65 10.15
CA ILE A 6 9.54 -1.75 10.58
C ILE A 6 9.29 -2.99 9.71
N PHE A 7 8.04 -3.36 9.47
CA PHE A 7 7.71 -4.51 8.62
C PHE A 7 8.15 -4.29 7.17
N TYR A 8 8.00 -3.07 6.65
CA TYR A 8 8.48 -2.68 5.33
C TYR A 8 10.02 -2.70 5.25
N LEU A 9 10.71 -2.17 6.27
CA LEU A 9 12.18 -2.23 6.36
C LEU A 9 12.68 -3.67 6.54
N LEU A 10 11.94 -4.53 7.24
CA LEU A 10 12.24 -5.95 7.36
C LEU A 10 12.05 -6.65 6.02
N LEU A 11 10.93 -6.46 5.34
CA LEU A 11 10.69 -7.01 4.00
C LEU A 11 11.70 -6.49 2.97
N LEU A 12 12.04 -5.20 3.02
CA LEU A 12 13.07 -4.58 2.19
C LEU A 12 14.46 -5.14 2.52
N SER A 13 14.77 -5.38 3.79
CA SER A 13 16.06 -5.98 4.20
C SER A 13 16.15 -7.45 3.82
N ILE A 14 15.04 -8.18 3.86
CA ILE A 14 14.94 -9.57 3.39
C ILE A 14 15.10 -9.58 1.87
N HIS A 15 14.42 -8.69 1.14
CA HIS A 15 14.58 -8.53 -0.30
C HIS A 15 16.00 -8.12 -0.69
N LEU A 16 16.61 -7.18 0.03
CA LEU A 16 18.00 -6.78 -0.20
C LEU A 16 18.94 -7.96 0.06
N ARG A 17 18.73 -8.75 1.12
CA ARG A 17 19.54 -9.95 1.40
C ARG A 17 19.34 -11.05 0.36
N THR A 18 18.11 -11.29 -0.11
CA THR A 18 17.84 -12.30 -1.14
C THR A 18 18.40 -11.87 -2.50
N VAL A 19 18.32 -10.58 -2.84
CA VAL A 19 18.85 -10.04 -4.10
C VAL A 19 20.38 -9.89 -4.07
N PHE A 20 20.98 -9.49 -2.94
CA PHE A 20 22.46 -9.39 -2.85
C PHE A 20 23.16 -10.74 -2.77
N SER A 21 22.45 -11.81 -2.41
CA SER A 21 23.03 -13.15 -2.34
C SER A 21 23.00 -13.89 -3.69
N ASP A 22 22.11 -13.49 -4.61
CA ASP A 22 22.02 -14.01 -5.98
C ASP A 22 22.28 -12.86 -6.97
N SER A 23 23.55 -12.54 -7.17
CA SER A 23 24.00 -11.60 -8.19
C SER A 23 23.72 -12.15 -9.60
N ASP A 24 22.59 -11.82 -10.21
CA ASP A 24 22.39 -11.73 -11.68
C ASP A 24 20.92 -11.32 -12.01
N PHE A 25 20.40 -10.25 -11.38
CA PHE A 25 19.14 -9.65 -11.83
C PHE A 25 19.44 -8.37 -12.61
N ASP A 26 19.84 -8.56 -13.86
CA ASP A 26 20.03 -7.46 -14.80
C ASP A 26 18.68 -7.01 -15.36
N PHE A 27 18.08 -6.00 -14.72
CA PHE A 27 16.80 -5.40 -15.14
C PHE A 27 16.87 -4.83 -16.58
N GLN A 28 18.08 -4.56 -17.08
CA GLN A 28 18.33 -4.10 -18.45
C GLN A 28 18.05 -5.20 -19.48
N ALA A 29 18.37 -6.47 -19.18
CA ALA A 29 18.18 -7.60 -20.10
C ALA A 29 16.68 -7.94 -20.34
N PHE A 30 15.80 -7.66 -19.37
CA PHE A 30 14.36 -7.89 -19.53
C PHE A 30 13.69 -6.88 -20.47
N LEU A 31 14.23 -5.66 -20.56
CA LEU A 31 13.74 -4.64 -21.50
C LEU A 31 14.31 -4.83 -22.92
N GLU A 32 15.44 -5.53 -23.05
CA GLU A 32 16.06 -5.84 -24.35
C GLU A 32 15.66 -7.21 -24.95
N GLY A 33 14.97 -8.07 -24.19
CA GLY A 33 14.53 -9.40 -24.62
C GLY A 33 13.46 -9.45 -25.74
N PHE A 34 13.15 -8.34 -26.40
CA PHE A 34 12.18 -8.28 -27.51
C PHE A 34 12.81 -8.05 -28.89
N SER A 35 14.14 -8.15 -29.05
CA SER A 35 14.75 -8.21 -30.38
C SER A 35 15.21 -9.63 -30.70
N SER A 36 14.44 -10.30 -31.56
CA SER A 36 14.79 -11.57 -32.20
C SER A 36 16.19 -11.49 -32.86
N PRO A 37 17.07 -12.48 -32.67
CA PRO A 37 18.27 -12.60 -33.50
C PRO A 37 17.91 -13.17 -34.89
N PRO A 38 18.64 -12.77 -35.94
CA PRO A 38 18.42 -13.26 -37.29
C PRO A 38 18.95 -14.70 -37.45
N VAL A 39 18.18 -15.52 -38.18
CA VAL A 39 18.55 -16.85 -38.61
C VAL A 39 19.57 -16.74 -39.74
N THR A 40 20.76 -17.33 -39.56
CA THR A 40 21.67 -17.63 -40.67
C THR A 40 22.38 -18.97 -40.50
N THR A 41 22.03 -19.85 -41.43
CA THR A 41 22.88 -20.72 -42.26
C THR A 41 23.66 -21.89 -41.66
N GLU A 42 23.39 -23.04 -42.28
CA GLU A 42 23.99 -24.37 -42.21
C GLU A 42 25.53 -24.39 -42.14
N VAL A 43 26.07 -24.96 -41.05
CA VAL A 43 27.44 -25.50 -40.96
C VAL A 43 27.40 -26.80 -40.15
N SER A 44 28.23 -27.78 -40.55
CA SER A 44 28.29 -29.18 -40.10
C SER A 44 28.00 -29.42 -38.61
N ILE A 45 27.02 -30.27 -38.37
CA ILE A 45 26.07 -30.20 -37.27
C ILE A 45 26.50 -30.90 -35.96
N GLU A 46 27.45 -31.83 -36.00
CA GLU A 46 27.79 -32.66 -34.83
C GLU A 46 28.86 -32.05 -33.90
N ASP A 47 29.75 -31.20 -34.41
CA ASP A 47 30.88 -30.65 -33.63
C ASP A 47 30.63 -29.24 -33.08
N TYR A 48 29.54 -28.59 -33.49
CA TYR A 48 29.29 -27.19 -33.17
C TYR A 48 29.03 -26.95 -31.67
N CYS A 49 28.23 -27.82 -31.04
CA CYS A 49 27.90 -27.72 -29.61
C CYS A 49 28.94 -28.35 -28.69
N ARG A 50 29.96 -29.06 -29.23
CA ARG A 50 30.98 -29.70 -28.40
C ARG A 50 31.97 -28.64 -27.91
N LEU A 51 32.27 -28.67 -26.61
CA LEU A 51 33.29 -27.80 -26.02
C LEU A 51 34.68 -28.35 -26.35
N LYS A 52 35.62 -27.46 -26.70
CA LYS A 52 37.01 -27.84 -26.94
C LYS A 52 37.68 -28.20 -25.62
N TYR A 53 38.71 -29.04 -25.68
CA TYR A 53 39.43 -29.54 -24.50
C TYR A 53 40.02 -28.42 -23.61
N ASP A 54 40.31 -27.26 -24.20
CA ASP A 54 40.88 -26.10 -23.48
C ASP A 54 39.83 -25.16 -22.85
N GLU A 55 38.53 -25.38 -23.07
CA GLU A 55 37.46 -24.56 -22.51
C GLU A 55 36.85 -25.21 -21.26
N GLN A 56 36.72 -24.45 -20.17
CA GLN A 56 35.99 -24.94 -18.99
C GLN A 56 34.52 -25.14 -19.36
N PRO A 57 33.93 -26.32 -19.06
CA PRO A 57 32.55 -26.58 -19.40
C PRO A 57 31.64 -25.82 -18.45
N THR A 58 31.29 -24.60 -18.86
CA THR A 58 30.31 -23.77 -18.18
C THR A 58 29.08 -23.60 -19.06
N CYS A 59 27.98 -23.45 -18.37
CA CYS A 59 26.67 -23.33 -18.98
C CYS A 59 26.51 -22.02 -19.79
N LYS A 60 27.18 -20.92 -19.40
CA LYS A 60 27.22 -19.68 -20.20
C LYS A 60 27.91 -19.93 -21.55
N THR A 61 29.08 -20.58 -21.55
CA THR A 61 29.85 -20.90 -22.77
C THR A 61 29.12 -21.83 -23.74
N CYS A 62 28.22 -22.70 -23.26
CA CYS A 62 27.42 -23.59 -24.11
C CYS A 62 26.27 -22.86 -24.80
N ILE A 63 25.58 -21.97 -24.08
CA ILE A 63 24.41 -21.23 -24.56
C ILE A 63 24.82 -20.12 -25.54
N ASP A 64 26.00 -19.53 -25.35
CA ASP A 64 26.56 -18.52 -26.27
C ASP A 64 26.82 -19.07 -27.69
N LYS A 65 26.86 -20.39 -27.86
CA LYS A 65 26.97 -21.04 -29.18
C LYS A 65 25.65 -21.00 -29.94
N GLY A 66 24.51 -20.70 -29.30
CA GLY A 66 23.23 -20.49 -29.97
C GLY A 66 22.18 -21.57 -29.68
N SER A 67 20.98 -21.35 -30.23
CA SER A 67 19.73 -22.05 -29.88
C SER A 67 19.63 -23.52 -30.32
N GLN A 68 20.68 -24.07 -30.93
CA GLN A 68 20.76 -25.48 -31.33
C GLN A 68 21.49 -26.33 -30.29
N CYS A 69 22.02 -25.71 -29.23
CA CYS A 69 22.79 -26.34 -28.18
C CYS A 69 22.06 -26.20 -26.84
N PHE A 70 22.17 -27.22 -25.98
CA PHE A 70 21.65 -27.15 -24.62
C PHE A 70 22.71 -27.60 -23.61
N TRP A 71 22.64 -27.03 -22.43
CA TRP A 71 23.47 -27.41 -21.29
C TRP A 71 22.70 -28.34 -20.35
N CYS A 72 23.32 -29.48 -20.01
CA CYS A 72 22.78 -30.38 -19.01
C CYS A 72 23.50 -30.20 -17.66
N GLU A 73 22.76 -29.78 -16.64
CA GLU A 73 23.28 -29.56 -15.28
C GLU A 73 23.68 -30.89 -14.60
N SER A 74 22.95 -31.99 -14.85
CA SER A 74 23.24 -33.30 -14.25
C SER A 74 24.57 -33.89 -14.72
N THR A 75 24.86 -33.82 -16.02
CA THR A 75 26.06 -34.42 -16.62
C THR A 75 27.18 -33.40 -16.85
N LYS A 76 26.92 -32.11 -16.63
CA LYS A 76 27.83 -30.98 -16.88
C LYS A 76 28.41 -31.00 -18.29
N LYS A 77 27.54 -31.24 -19.30
CA LYS A 77 27.92 -31.36 -20.71
C LYS A 77 27.01 -30.51 -21.59
N CYS A 78 27.59 -29.98 -22.66
CA CYS A 78 26.89 -29.31 -23.75
C CYS A 78 26.58 -30.33 -24.85
N ALA A 79 25.33 -30.39 -25.29
CA ALA A 79 24.88 -31.32 -26.33
C ALA A 79 23.95 -30.61 -27.31
N ARG A 80 23.80 -31.19 -28.50
CA ARG A 80 22.91 -30.67 -29.54
C ARG A 80 21.46 -30.97 -29.18
N TYR A 81 20.61 -29.96 -29.30
CA TYR A 81 19.16 -30.11 -29.17
C TYR A 81 18.58 -30.79 -30.41
N GLU A 82 17.93 -31.93 -30.20
CA GLU A 82 17.09 -32.60 -31.19
C GLU A 82 15.61 -32.33 -30.87
N TRP A 83 14.67 -33.08 -31.46
CA TRP A 83 13.25 -33.00 -31.07
C TRP A 83 12.98 -33.42 -29.59
N TYR A 84 14.02 -33.86 -28.88
CA TYR A 84 14.05 -34.32 -27.50
C TYR A 84 15.44 -34.03 -26.90
N PHE A 85 15.56 -34.07 -25.57
CA PHE A 85 16.82 -33.88 -24.85
C PHE A 85 17.46 -35.25 -24.52
N PRO A 86 18.40 -35.76 -25.33
CA PRO A 86 19.01 -37.06 -25.07
C PRO A 86 19.84 -37.03 -23.77
N ASN A 87 19.62 -38.02 -22.91
CA ASN A 87 20.41 -38.27 -21.69
C ASN A 87 20.41 -37.15 -20.63
N CYS A 88 19.41 -36.26 -20.61
CA CYS A 88 19.27 -35.23 -19.58
C CYS A 88 17.83 -35.18 -19.02
N PRO A 89 17.64 -35.12 -17.69
CA PRO A 89 16.31 -34.89 -17.13
C PRO A 89 15.82 -33.48 -17.47
N LEU A 90 14.57 -33.37 -17.95
CA LEU A 90 13.91 -32.12 -18.36
C LEU A 90 13.95 -31.01 -17.30
N ASN A 91 14.07 -31.35 -16.01
CA ASN A 91 14.13 -30.38 -14.92
C ASN A 91 15.51 -29.71 -14.75
N GLN A 92 16.55 -30.21 -15.44
CA GLN A 92 17.95 -29.80 -15.29
C GLN A 92 18.57 -29.40 -16.63
N VAL A 93 17.73 -29.06 -17.60
CA VAL A 93 18.14 -28.66 -18.95
C VAL A 93 18.03 -27.15 -19.10
N ASN A 94 19.14 -26.52 -19.46
CA ASN A 94 19.22 -25.09 -19.71
C ASN A 94 19.44 -24.90 -21.21
N HIS A 95 18.44 -24.37 -21.92
CA HIS A 95 18.45 -24.23 -23.39
C HIS A 95 18.59 -22.77 -23.84
N ASP A 96 17.98 -21.82 -23.13
CA ASP A 96 17.98 -20.40 -23.53
C ASP A 96 18.78 -19.51 -22.56
N ASN A 97 18.75 -19.83 -21.27
CA ASN A 97 19.46 -19.07 -20.25
C ASN A 97 20.04 -20.01 -19.22
N CYS A 98 21.27 -19.70 -18.81
CA CYS A 98 22.04 -20.55 -17.93
C CYS A 98 21.66 -20.44 -16.44
N TRP A 99 21.05 -19.31 -16.07
CA TRP A 99 21.00 -18.85 -14.68
C TRP A 99 19.61 -18.54 -14.16
N VAL A 100 18.62 -18.43 -15.03
CA VAL A 100 17.29 -18.02 -14.59
C VAL A 100 16.52 -19.23 -14.11
N ASN A 101 16.62 -19.50 -12.80
CA ASN A 101 15.63 -20.32 -12.13
C ASN A 101 14.27 -19.66 -12.37
N LEU A 102 13.43 -20.25 -13.23
CA LEU A 102 12.08 -19.74 -13.49
C LEU A 102 11.29 -19.57 -12.18
N ALA A 103 11.55 -20.45 -11.21
CA ALA A 103 11.05 -20.35 -9.84
C ALA A 103 11.49 -19.05 -9.14
N ALA A 104 12.76 -18.65 -9.25
CA ALA A 104 13.26 -17.41 -8.67
C ALA A 104 12.62 -16.18 -9.35
N LEU A 105 12.44 -16.21 -10.67
CA LEU A 105 11.76 -15.15 -11.42
C LEU A 105 10.29 -14.99 -11.03
N VAL A 106 9.58 -16.10 -10.83
CA VAL A 106 8.18 -16.04 -10.36
C VAL A 106 8.11 -15.50 -8.93
N ILE A 107 8.99 -15.95 -8.04
CA ILE A 107 9.04 -15.48 -6.64
C ILE A 107 9.31 -13.97 -6.59
N THR A 108 10.26 -13.45 -7.38
CA THR A 108 10.55 -12.01 -7.39
C THR A 108 9.37 -11.19 -7.88
N LEU A 109 8.68 -11.61 -8.95
CA LEU A 109 7.46 -10.94 -9.44
C LEU A 109 6.34 -10.96 -8.40
N CYS A 110 6.14 -12.08 -7.70
CA CYS A 110 5.16 -12.18 -6.61
C CYS A 110 5.48 -11.22 -5.47
N ILE A 111 6.75 -11.08 -5.08
CA ILE A 111 7.17 -10.16 -4.00
C ILE A 111 6.97 -8.71 -4.43
N ILE A 112 7.38 -8.34 -5.65
CA ILE A 112 7.17 -7.00 -6.20
C ILE A 112 5.68 -6.66 -6.24
N GLY A 113 4.85 -7.58 -6.74
CA GLY A 113 3.39 -7.44 -6.74
C GLY A 113 2.82 -7.30 -5.33
N GLY A 114 3.29 -8.10 -4.38
CA GLY A 114 2.89 -8.04 -2.97
C GLY A 114 3.22 -6.71 -2.31
N ILE A 115 4.42 -6.16 -2.56
CA ILE A 115 4.84 -4.85 -2.04
C ILE A 115 3.94 -3.74 -2.60
N LEU A 116 3.70 -3.73 -3.92
CA LEU A 116 2.82 -2.74 -4.55
C LEU A 116 1.40 -2.78 -3.99
N LEU A 117 0.86 -3.98 -3.78
CA LEU A 117 -0.48 -4.18 -3.22
C LEU A 117 -0.57 -3.65 -1.78
N VAL A 118 0.43 -3.94 -0.93
CA VAL A 118 0.48 -3.44 0.46
C VAL A 118 0.60 -1.91 0.51
N ILE A 119 1.40 -1.31 -0.38
CA ILE A 119 1.51 0.16 -0.50
C ILE A 119 0.16 0.77 -0.86
N LEU A 120 -0.55 0.22 -1.85
CA LEU A 120 -1.86 0.72 -2.27
C LEU A 120 -2.91 0.60 -1.16
N LEU A 121 -3.02 -0.57 -0.52
CA LEU A 121 -3.99 -0.79 0.56
C LEU A 121 -3.71 0.11 1.77
N SER A 122 -2.44 0.27 2.14
CA SER A 122 -2.05 1.15 3.26
C SER A 122 -2.30 2.63 2.94
N CYS A 123 -2.02 3.07 1.71
CA CYS A 123 -2.28 4.43 1.24
C CYS A 123 -3.79 4.74 1.24
N LEU A 124 -4.61 3.85 0.66
CA LEU A 124 -6.06 3.98 0.64
C LEU A 124 -6.66 3.95 2.05
N GLY A 125 -6.18 3.04 2.91
CA GLY A 125 -6.59 2.96 4.31
C GLY A 125 -6.27 4.25 5.07
N TYR A 126 -5.07 4.80 4.89
CA TYR A 126 -4.64 6.05 5.52
C TYR A 126 -5.47 7.25 5.05
N ILE A 127 -5.71 7.40 3.75
CA ILE A 127 -6.52 8.47 3.18
C ILE A 127 -7.95 8.37 3.71
N CYS A 128 -8.54 7.18 3.72
CA CYS A 128 -9.88 6.94 4.26
C CYS A 128 -9.99 7.29 5.76
N LEU A 129 -9.02 6.89 6.57
CA LEU A 129 -8.95 7.21 8.01
C LEU A 129 -8.80 8.72 8.25
N ARG A 130 -7.93 9.38 7.49
CA ARG A 130 -7.73 10.84 7.56
C ARG A 130 -8.99 11.59 7.15
N CYS A 131 -9.63 11.20 6.05
CA CYS A 131 -10.88 11.77 5.57
C CYS A 131 -12.04 11.56 6.55
N LYS A 132 -12.14 10.40 7.20
CA LYS A 132 -13.15 10.14 8.25
C LYS A 132 -12.93 11.05 9.47
N ARG A 133 -11.69 11.21 9.94
CA ARG A 133 -11.37 12.13 11.05
C ARG A 133 -11.67 13.59 10.70
N CYS A 134 -11.29 14.04 9.51
CA CYS A 134 -11.60 15.40 9.03
C CYS A 134 -13.11 15.64 8.92
N ARG A 135 -13.87 14.66 8.41
CA ARG A 135 -15.34 14.74 8.34
C ARG A 135 -15.98 14.80 9.74
N LYS A 136 -15.50 13.99 10.69
CA LYS A 136 -15.99 14.01 12.08
C LYS A 136 -15.72 15.36 12.75
N ALA A 137 -14.50 15.89 12.62
CA ALA A 137 -14.14 17.19 13.17
C ALA A 137 -15.00 18.34 12.58
N ARG A 138 -15.26 18.32 11.27
CA ARG A 138 -16.13 19.31 10.62
C ARG A 138 -17.58 19.21 11.11
N ARG A 139 -18.12 18.01 11.31
CA ARG A 139 -19.47 17.80 11.86
C ARG A 139 -19.57 18.33 13.30
N GLN A 140 -18.57 18.04 14.12
CA GLN A 140 -18.54 18.48 15.51
C GLN A 140 -18.52 20.01 15.61
N ARG A 141 -17.65 20.69 14.84
CA ARG A 141 -17.64 22.16 14.77
C ARG A 141 -18.97 22.77 14.33
N ARG A 142 -19.71 22.10 13.42
CA ARG A 142 -21.05 22.56 13.01
C ARG A 142 -22.07 22.39 14.13
N ALA A 143 -22.04 21.25 14.81
CA ALA A 143 -22.90 20.99 15.97
C ALA A 143 -22.61 22.00 17.10
N ASP A 144 -21.35 22.24 17.42
CA ASP A 144 -20.94 23.21 18.45
C ASP A 144 -21.44 24.62 18.13
N LYS A 145 -21.32 25.04 16.85
CA LYS A 145 -21.83 26.34 16.38
C LYS A 145 -23.36 26.43 16.48
N GLU A 146 -24.07 25.35 16.21
CA GLU A 146 -25.54 25.31 16.33
C GLU A 146 -25.97 25.34 17.79
N ASN A 147 -25.32 24.57 18.65
CA ASN A 147 -25.57 24.56 20.10
C ASN A 147 -25.31 25.94 20.71
N ALA A 148 -24.21 26.60 20.34
CA ALA A 148 -23.92 27.97 20.80
C ALA A 148 -25.01 28.97 20.37
N LYS A 149 -25.55 28.85 19.15
CA LYS A 149 -26.67 29.68 18.69
C LYS A 149 -27.96 29.40 19.45
N ARG A 150 -28.26 28.14 19.75
CA ARG A 150 -29.44 27.75 20.53
C ARG A 150 -29.35 28.30 21.96
N ALA A 151 -28.21 28.10 22.61
CA ALA A 151 -27.96 28.64 23.95
C ALA A 151 -28.09 30.18 24.00
N ALA A 152 -27.58 30.88 22.99
CA ALA A 152 -27.73 32.34 22.91
C ALA A 152 -29.20 32.78 22.77
N ARG A 153 -30.00 32.07 21.95
CA ARG A 153 -31.45 32.34 21.81
C ARG A 153 -32.21 32.06 23.09
N GLU A 154 -31.89 30.97 23.78
CA GLU A 154 -32.52 30.62 25.05
C GLU A 154 -32.23 31.67 26.12
N ALA A 155 -30.98 32.14 26.22
CA ALA A 155 -30.60 33.23 27.12
C ALA A 155 -31.35 34.53 26.79
N GLU A 156 -31.49 34.88 25.50
CA GLU A 156 -32.25 36.06 25.08
C GLU A 156 -33.75 35.95 25.45
N ILE A 157 -34.35 34.79 25.24
CA ILE A 157 -35.75 34.54 25.60
C ILE A 157 -35.92 34.64 27.11
N GLN A 158 -35.02 34.06 27.91
CA GLN A 158 -35.05 34.14 29.37
C GLN A 158 -34.98 35.60 29.84
N GLN A 159 -34.05 36.39 29.31
CA GLN A 159 -33.95 37.82 29.63
C GLN A 159 -35.23 38.58 29.29
N ARG A 160 -35.82 38.34 28.11
CA ARG A 160 -37.10 38.97 27.73
C ARG A 160 -38.25 38.52 28.62
N GLN A 161 -38.24 37.28 29.12
CA GLN A 161 -39.26 36.79 30.05
C GLN A 161 -39.10 37.43 31.42
N GLU A 162 -37.87 37.58 31.92
CA GLU A 162 -37.55 38.26 33.17
C GLU A 162 -37.95 39.73 33.13
N GLN A 163 -37.64 40.45 32.04
CA GLN A 163 -38.09 41.84 31.85
C GLN A 163 -39.61 41.95 31.93
N ARG A 164 -40.35 41.11 31.20
CA ARG A 164 -41.84 41.11 31.26
C ARG A 164 -42.39 40.71 32.62
N ARG A 165 -41.67 39.90 33.41
CA ARG A 165 -42.06 39.57 34.79
C ARG A 165 -41.83 40.77 35.71
N ALA A 166 -40.69 41.45 35.57
CA ALA A 166 -40.36 42.65 36.33
C ALA A 166 -41.33 43.81 36.05
N GLU A 167 -41.65 44.07 34.77
CA GLU A 167 -42.62 45.10 34.38
C GLU A 167 -44.01 44.83 34.96
N ARG A 168 -44.52 43.60 34.85
CA ARG A 168 -45.82 43.21 35.43
C ARG A 168 -45.85 43.36 36.95
N LYS A 169 -44.73 43.01 37.62
CA LYS A 169 -44.61 43.19 39.07
C LYS A 169 -44.63 44.67 39.45
N ALA A 170 -43.81 45.49 38.79
CA ALA A 170 -43.76 46.94 39.02
C ALA A 170 -45.12 47.61 38.78
N GLN A 171 -45.84 47.23 37.73
CA GLN A 171 -47.19 47.76 37.46
C GLN A 171 -48.19 47.33 38.54
N SER A 172 -48.14 46.07 39.00
CA SER A 172 -49.00 45.60 40.08
C SER A 172 -48.73 46.34 41.39
N ASP A 173 -47.46 46.55 41.73
CA ASP A 173 -47.02 47.24 42.94
C ASP A 173 -47.43 48.73 42.91
N TYR A 174 -47.30 49.38 41.75
CA TYR A 174 -47.78 50.75 41.54
C TYR A 174 -49.29 50.90 41.84
N TYR A 175 -50.14 49.99 41.33
CA TYR A 175 -51.59 50.07 41.59
C TYR A 175 -51.93 49.77 43.05
N ARG A 176 -51.22 48.83 43.70
CA ARG A 176 -51.41 48.54 45.14
C ARG A 176 -51.16 49.77 46.00
N GLN A 177 -50.07 50.49 45.74
CA GLN A 177 -49.73 51.73 46.44
C GLN A 177 -50.80 52.81 46.18
N LYS A 178 -51.26 52.96 44.94
CA LYS A 178 -52.29 53.95 44.57
C LYS A 178 -53.62 53.75 45.31
N TYR A 179 -54.00 52.50 45.58
CA TYR A 179 -55.29 52.17 46.21
C TYR A 179 -55.18 51.67 47.66
N GLY A 180 -54.00 51.77 48.30
CA GLY A 180 -53.80 51.37 49.69
C GLY A 180 -54.03 49.87 49.97
N ILE A 181 -53.88 49.01 48.96
CA ILE A 181 -54.10 47.56 49.08
C ILE A 181 -52.83 46.92 49.67
N SER A 182 -52.94 46.33 50.86
CA SER A 182 -51.83 45.70 51.58
C SER A 182 -51.05 44.67 50.74
N GLU A 183 -49.74 44.54 51.02
CA GLU A 183 -48.85 43.62 50.31
C GLU A 183 -49.22 42.15 50.56
N PRO A 184 -49.11 41.27 49.55
CA PRO A 184 -49.20 39.84 49.79
C PRO A 184 -47.91 39.36 50.47
N LYS A 185 -48.02 38.55 51.55
CA LYS A 185 -46.88 37.93 52.22
C LYS A 185 -45.98 37.23 51.19
N SER A 186 -44.73 37.67 51.09
CA SER A 186 -43.74 37.13 50.16
C SER A 186 -43.46 35.66 50.47
N LEU A 187 -43.72 34.78 49.50
CA LEU A 187 -43.18 33.43 49.52
C LEU A 187 -41.67 33.57 49.27
N LYS A 188 -40.86 33.25 50.28
CA LYS A 188 -39.40 33.14 50.14
C LYS A 188 -39.08 32.11 49.05
N ASP A 189 -38.33 32.51 48.04
CA ASP A 189 -37.76 31.60 47.04
C ASP A 189 -36.75 30.67 47.74
N PRO A 190 -36.85 29.33 47.64
CA PRO A 190 -36.02 28.37 48.36
C PRO A 190 -34.69 28.06 47.65
N THR A 191 -34.04 29.07 47.07
CA THR A 191 -32.69 28.93 46.50
C THR A 191 -31.85 30.15 46.86
N SER A 192 -31.30 30.12 48.08
CA SER A 192 -30.16 30.92 48.55
C SER A 192 -29.31 30.07 49.49
#